data_AF-A0A2N2J6D3-F1
#
_entry.id   AF-A0A2N2J6D3-F1
#
_cell.length_a   1.000
_cell.length_b   1.000
_cell.length_c   1.000
_cell.angle_alpha   90.00
_cell.angle_beta   90.00
_cell.angle_gamma   90.00
#
_symmetry.space_group_name_H-M   'P 1'
#
loop_
_entity.id
_entity.type
_entity.pdbx_description
1 polymer ?
#
loop_
_entity_poly.entity_id
_entity_poly.type
_entity_poly.pdbx_seq_one_letter_code
_entity_poly.pdbx_strand_id
1 'polypeptide(L)'
;MAGKTMRKNYFISFSIQFKYILISVLPVLLMSLLCIYFVMDSGKSIEKQQTKIIAELSSIDAALKQIQAVSLPKDAQNQLAIFAKKLSILQDELNIQYYYLVEEWAKIRMQLLAVLFLGIICVSVISIIFSHRIAGPIFRLQKAIEAMQEGRDTGGIKVRPSDEYLALADSLEKLRVVLKDKGCLK
;
A
#
# COMPACT_ATOMS: atom_id res chain seq x y z
N MET A 1 31.57 -29.71 -25.56
CA MET A 1 30.43 -29.55 -24.63
C MET A 1 29.72 -28.26 -24.98
N ALA A 2 28.64 -28.32 -25.75
CA ALA A 2 27.90 -27.13 -26.18
C ALA A 2 26.95 -26.67 -25.07
N GLY A 3 27.21 -25.50 -24.50
CA GLY A 3 26.37 -24.87 -23.49
C GLY A 3 24.98 -24.57 -24.06
N LYS A 4 23.97 -25.28 -23.56
CA LYS A 4 22.56 -25.06 -23.88
C LYS A 4 22.15 -23.71 -23.30
N THR A 5 22.13 -22.68 -24.14
CA THR A 5 21.63 -21.36 -23.78
C THR A 5 20.13 -21.47 -23.46
N MET A 6 19.78 -21.45 -22.18
CA MET A 6 18.39 -21.35 -21.75
C MET A 6 17.86 -19.99 -22.20
N ARG A 7 17.10 -19.94 -23.30
CA ARG A 7 16.34 -18.74 -23.68
C ARG A 7 15.29 -18.47 -22.59
N LYS A 8 15.64 -17.57 -21.69
CA LYS A 8 14.75 -17.05 -20.66
C LYS A 8 13.90 -15.92 -21.24
N ASN A 9 12.95 -16.26 -22.11
CA ASN A 9 11.92 -15.31 -22.51
C ASN A 9 10.85 -15.28 -21.43
N TYR A 10 11.00 -14.38 -20.46
CA TYR A 10 10.10 -14.26 -19.31
C TYR A 10 8.71 -13.72 -19.70
N PHE A 11 8.62 -12.96 -20.78
CA PHE A 11 7.38 -12.36 -21.28
C PHE A 11 6.85 -13.15 -22.48
N ILE A 12 5.97 -14.12 -22.22
CA ILE A 12 5.33 -14.94 -23.27
C ILE A 12 4.06 -14.24 -23.80
N SER A 13 3.34 -13.51 -22.93
CA SER A 13 2.19 -12.68 -23.31
C SER A 13 2.07 -11.45 -22.42
N PHE A 14 2.74 -10.36 -22.83
CA PHE A 14 2.77 -9.08 -22.10
C PHE A 14 1.37 -8.59 -21.71
N SER A 15 0.39 -8.74 -22.61
CA SER A 15 -0.99 -8.26 -22.40
C SER A 15 -1.74 -8.98 -21.28
N ILE A 16 -1.49 -10.29 -21.06
CA ILE A 16 -2.14 -11.04 -19.98
C ILE A 16 -1.43 -10.75 -18.67
N GLN A 17 -0.10 -10.81 -18.68
CA GLN A 17 0.71 -10.60 -17.50
C GLN A 17 0.52 -9.21 -16.89
N PHE A 18 0.45 -8.18 -17.74
CA PHE A 18 0.21 -6.80 -17.30
C PHE A 18 -1.18 -6.63 -16.67
N LYS A 19 -2.22 -7.24 -17.23
CA LYS A 19 -3.59 -7.18 -16.66
C LYS A 19 -3.64 -7.74 -15.24
N TYR A 20 -3.00 -8.88 -14.99
CA TYR A 20 -2.97 -9.47 -13.65
C TYR A 20 -2.17 -8.65 -12.64
N ILE A 21 -1.01 -8.13 -13.05
CA ILE A 21 -0.22 -7.24 -12.21
C ILE A 21 -1.02 -5.98 -11.89
N LEU A 22 -1.68 -5.39 -12.88
CA LEU A 22 -2.49 -4.19 -12.70
C LEU A 22 -3.67 -4.45 -11.75
N ILE A 23 -4.44 -5.52 -11.96
CA ILE A 23 -5.60 -5.88 -11.12
C ILE A 23 -5.19 -6.16 -9.67
N SER A 24 -3.99 -6.71 -9.44
CA SER A 24 -3.52 -7.02 -8.08
C SER A 24 -2.88 -5.82 -7.38
N VAL A 25 -2.13 -4.97 -8.09
CA VAL A 25 -1.43 -3.82 -7.50
C VAL A 25 -2.35 -2.62 -7.33
N LEU A 26 -3.32 -2.41 -8.23
CA LEU A 26 -4.19 -1.23 -8.21
C LEU A 26 -5.03 -1.09 -6.91
N PRO A 27 -5.68 -2.13 -6.37
CA PRO A 27 -6.39 -2.03 -5.09
C PRO A 27 -5.48 -1.66 -3.93
N VAL A 28 -4.25 -2.19 -3.92
CA VAL A 28 -3.25 -1.87 -2.88
C VAL A 28 -2.80 -0.42 -2.97
N LEU A 29 -2.62 0.10 -4.20
CA LEU A 29 -2.32 1.52 -4.40
C LEU A 29 -3.49 2.42 -3.94
N LEU A 30 -4.72 2.07 -4.28
CA LEU A 30 -5.90 2.83 -3.84
C LEU A 30 -6.04 2.85 -2.32
N MET A 31 -5.84 1.71 -1.66
CA MET A 31 -5.86 1.62 -0.21
C MET A 31 -4.71 2.41 0.43
N SER A 32 -3.51 2.37 -0.17
CA SER A 32 -2.36 3.17 0.29
C SER A 32 -2.67 4.67 0.21
N LEU A 33 -3.25 5.13 -0.89
CA LEU A 33 -3.67 6.53 -1.05
C LEU A 33 -4.74 6.94 -0.02
N LEU A 34 -5.70 6.06 0.24
CA LEU A 34 -6.72 6.28 1.26
C LEU A 34 -6.11 6.41 2.66
N CYS A 35 -5.19 5.51 3.03
CA CYS A 35 -4.48 5.58 4.31
C CYS A 35 -3.69 6.89 4.45
N ILE A 36 -2.96 7.30 3.40
CA ILE A 36 -2.21 8.56 3.39
C ILE A 36 -3.16 9.75 3.59
N TYR A 37 -4.29 9.76 2.89
CA TYR A 37 -5.31 10.81 3.02
C TYR A 37 -5.81 10.93 4.46
N PHE A 38 -6.21 9.82 5.09
CA PHE A 38 -6.69 9.83 6.47
C PHE A 38 -5.65 10.32 7.48
N VAL A 39 -4.38 9.95 7.30
CA VAL A 39 -3.30 10.44 8.16
C VAL A 39 -3.06 11.94 7.99
N MET A 40 -3.12 12.45 6.77
CA MET A 40 -2.99 13.89 6.51
C MET A 40 -4.17 14.68 7.09
N ASP A 41 -5.38 14.16 6.96
CA ASP A 41 -6.60 14.79 7.50
C ASP A 41 -6.61 14.81 9.03
N SER A 42 -6.16 13.72 9.65
CA SER A 42 -5.99 13.63 11.11
C SER A 42 -5.00 14.67 11.63
N GLY A 43 -3.88 14.86 10.93
CA GLY A 43 -2.89 15.89 11.29
C GLY A 43 -3.45 17.32 11.22
N LYS A 44 -4.21 17.64 10.17
CA LYS A 44 -4.87 18.96 10.04
C LYS A 44 -5.89 19.21 11.14
N SER A 45 -6.61 18.17 11.56
CA SER A 45 -7.59 18.28 12.64
C SER A 45 -6.94 18.64 13.97
N ILE A 46 -5.75 18.11 14.26
CA ILE A 46 -4.97 18.45 15.46
C ILE A 46 -4.49 19.89 15.42
N GLU A 47 -3.93 20.34 14.29
CA GLU A 47 -3.48 21.72 14.12
C GLU A 47 -4.65 22.71 14.31
N LYS A 48 -5.83 22.38 13.77
CA LYS A 48 -7.04 23.18 13.94
C LYS A 48 -7.50 23.26 15.40
N GLN A 49 -7.41 22.17 16.16
CA GLN A 49 -7.74 22.19 17.59
C GLN A 49 -6.75 23.04 18.37
N GLN A 50 -5.45 22.88 18.12
CA GLN A 50 -4.41 23.65 18.80
C GLN A 50 -4.55 25.15 18.55
N THR A 51 -4.72 25.55 17.29
CA THR A 51 -4.87 26.96 16.91
C THR A 51 -6.08 27.60 17.57
N LYS A 52 -7.19 26.86 17.70
CA LYS A 52 -8.37 27.32 18.43
C LYS A 52 -8.09 27.55 19.92
N ILE A 53 -7.43 26.60 20.58
CA ILE A 53 -7.09 26.71 22.02
C ILE A 53 -6.13 27.89 22.26
N ILE A 54 -5.11 28.05 21.42
CA ILE A 54 -4.16 29.19 21.53
C ILE A 54 -4.90 30.52 21.30
N ALA A 55 -5.83 30.59 20.35
CA ALA A 55 -6.63 31.78 20.12
C ALA A 55 -7.50 32.14 21.34
N GLU A 56 -8.15 31.15 21.96
CA GLU A 56 -8.92 31.35 23.20
C GLU A 56 -8.01 31.81 24.36
N LEU A 57 -6.86 31.18 24.59
CA LEU A 57 -5.93 31.56 25.65
C LEU A 57 -5.37 32.99 25.46
N SER A 58 -5.01 33.34 24.23
CA SER A 58 -4.52 34.70 23.92
C SER A 58 -5.59 35.78 24.11
N SER A 59 -6.88 35.47 23.86
CA SER A 59 -7.98 36.38 24.16
C SER A 59 -8.15 36.61 25.66
N ILE A 60 -7.94 35.57 26.48
CA ILE A 60 -7.99 35.67 27.95
C ILE A 60 -6.81 36.51 28.45
N ASP A 61 -5.59 36.27 27.94
CA ASP A 61 -4.42 37.08 28.28
C ASP A 61 -4.63 38.57 27.94
N ALA A 62 -5.22 38.86 26.78
CA ALA A 62 -5.57 40.22 26.39
C ALA A 62 -6.60 40.86 27.34
N ALA A 63 -7.63 40.13 27.75
CA ALA A 63 -8.62 40.61 28.71
C ALA A 63 -8.01 40.87 30.08
N LEU A 64 -7.10 40.00 30.55
CA LEU A 64 -6.37 40.22 31.80
C LEU A 64 -5.52 41.48 31.78
N LYS A 65 -4.81 41.75 30.67
CA LYS A 65 -4.03 42.98 30.50
C LYS A 65 -4.90 44.24 30.56
N GLN A 66 -6.10 44.19 29.98
CA GLN A 66 -7.06 45.29 30.08
C GLN A 66 -7.53 45.51 31.52
N ILE A 67 -7.81 44.43 32.27
CA ILE A 67 -8.23 44.53 33.67
C ILE A 67 -7.08 45.07 34.55
N GLN A 68 -5.82 44.66 34.30
CA GLN A 68 -4.65 45.19 35.01
C GLN A 68 -4.43 46.70 34.81
N ALA A 69 -4.86 47.24 33.67
CA ALA A 69 -4.76 48.68 33.39
C ALA A 69 -5.74 49.53 34.22
N VAL A 70 -6.75 48.90 34.84
CA VAL A 70 -7.70 49.56 35.74
C VAL A 70 -7.15 49.59 37.16
N SER A 71 -7.35 50.69 37.89
CA SER A 71 -6.86 50.82 39.27
C SER A 71 -7.67 49.91 40.21
N LEU A 72 -7.16 48.71 40.49
CA LEU A 72 -7.77 47.71 41.38
C LEU A 72 -7.23 47.81 42.82
N PRO A 73 -8.00 47.35 43.83
CA PRO A 73 -7.50 47.12 45.18
C PRO A 73 -6.27 46.20 45.20
N LYS A 74 -5.33 46.41 46.12
CA LYS A 74 -4.05 45.65 46.19
C LYS A 74 -4.25 44.13 46.25
N ASP A 75 -5.27 43.66 46.97
CA ASP A 75 -5.57 42.22 47.06
C ASP A 75 -6.01 41.63 45.72
N ALA A 76 -6.82 42.37 44.97
CA ALA A 76 -7.27 41.98 43.63
C ALA A 76 -6.10 42.00 42.64
N GLN A 77 -5.19 42.98 42.72
CA GLN A 77 -3.98 43.02 41.89
C GLN A 77 -3.09 41.79 42.11
N ASN A 78 -2.89 41.37 43.36
CA ASN A 78 -2.08 40.19 43.70
C ASN A 78 -2.70 38.90 43.15
N GLN A 79 -4.02 38.72 43.29
CA GLN A 79 -4.72 37.55 42.74
C GLN A 79 -4.63 37.50 41.21
N LEU A 80 -4.75 38.66 40.56
CA LEU A 80 -4.70 38.76 39.10
C LEU A 80 -3.29 38.49 38.55
N ALA A 81 -2.24 38.90 39.27
CA ALA A 81 -0.86 38.54 38.95
C ALA A 81 -0.60 37.03 39.08
N ILE A 82 -1.14 36.39 40.12
CA ILE A 82 -1.06 34.92 40.29
C ILE A 82 -1.77 34.20 39.14
N PHE A 83 -2.96 34.67 38.75
CA PHE A 83 -3.72 34.08 37.66
C PHE A 83 -3.03 34.25 36.30
N ALA A 84 -2.53 35.45 35.99
CA ALA A 84 -1.75 35.72 34.78
C ALA A 84 -0.52 34.80 34.69
N LYS A 85 0.20 34.61 35.81
CA LYS A 85 1.32 33.66 35.88
C LYS A 85 0.91 32.21 35.63
N LYS A 86 -0.23 31.77 36.18
CA LYS A 86 -0.75 30.42 35.90
C LYS A 86 -1.16 30.24 34.45
N LEU A 87 -1.77 31.26 33.84
CA LEU A 87 -2.18 31.25 32.44
C LEU A 87 -0.96 31.13 31.51
N SER A 88 0.11 31.90 31.76
CA SER A 88 1.34 31.83 30.96
C SER A 88 1.99 30.45 31.06
N ILE A 89 2.05 29.85 32.26
CA ILE A 89 2.59 28.50 32.46
C ILE A 89 1.76 27.47 31.67
N LEU A 90 0.43 27.55 31.72
CA LEU A 90 -0.45 26.64 30.96
C LEU A 90 -0.25 26.80 29.44
N GLN A 91 -0.07 28.03 28.96
CA GLN A 91 0.19 28.30 27.56
C GLN A 91 1.54 27.72 27.09
N ASP A 92 2.58 27.84 27.91
CA ASP A 92 3.89 27.25 27.65
C ASP A 92 3.82 25.72 27.64
N GLU A 93 3.13 25.12 28.61
CA GLU A 93 2.95 23.67 28.70
C GLU A 93 2.17 23.13 27.49
N LEU A 94 1.10 23.80 27.08
CA LEU A 94 0.33 23.43 25.90
C LEU A 94 1.17 23.49 24.61
N ASN A 95 2.02 24.50 24.47
CA ASN A 95 2.93 24.63 23.32
C ASN A 95 3.94 23.48 23.29
N ILE A 96 4.55 23.15 24.43
CA ILE A 96 5.50 22.03 24.55
C ILE A 96 4.82 20.71 24.15
N GLN A 97 3.62 20.45 24.68
CA GLN A 97 2.85 19.25 24.35
C GLN A 97 2.52 19.17 22.86
N TYR A 98 2.17 20.30 22.24
CA TYR A 98 1.92 20.36 20.81
C TYR A 98 3.16 20.06 19.97
N TYR A 99 4.32 20.61 20.31
CA TYR A 99 5.57 20.30 19.60
C TYR A 99 5.92 18.81 19.70
N TYR A 100 5.79 18.22 20.90
CA TYR A 100 5.99 16.80 21.09
C TYR A 100 5.02 15.96 20.23
N LEU A 101 3.74 16.32 20.23
CA LEU A 101 2.71 15.66 19.43
C LEU A 101 3.05 15.73 17.93
N VAL A 102 3.41 16.90 17.41
CA VAL A 102 3.78 17.09 15.99
C VAL A 102 4.99 16.25 15.61
N GLU A 103 5.99 16.14 16.49
CA GLU A 103 7.16 15.31 16.27
C GLU A 103 6.80 13.82 16.21
N GLU A 104 5.99 13.33 17.16
CA GLU A 104 5.50 11.96 17.17
C GLU A 104 4.64 11.65 15.93
N TRP A 105 3.79 12.58 15.51
CA TRP A 105 3.02 12.46 14.27
C TRP A 105 3.91 12.39 13.03
N ALA A 106 5.02 13.12 13.00
CA ALA A 106 5.99 13.03 11.91
C ALA A 106 6.65 11.65 11.85
N LYS A 107 7.01 11.07 13.00
CA LYS A 107 7.55 9.69 13.09
C LYS A 107 6.55 8.67 12.59
N ILE A 108 5.31 8.72 13.08
CA ILE A 108 4.22 7.80 12.66
C ILE A 108 3.99 7.91 11.15
N ARG A 109 3.93 9.13 10.61
CA ARG A 109 3.77 9.36 9.16
C ARG A 109 4.90 8.72 8.36
N MET A 110 6.15 8.90 8.78
CA MET A 110 7.31 8.31 8.10
C MET A 110 7.33 6.78 8.18
N GLN A 111 7.01 6.21 9.35
CA GLN A 111 6.91 4.76 9.52
C GLN A 111 5.79 4.16 8.65
N LEU A 112 4.62 4.80 8.61
CA LEU A 112 3.51 4.37 7.77
C LEU A 112 3.90 4.39 6.28
N LEU A 113 4.53 5.47 5.81
CA LEU A 113 5.00 5.56 4.42
C LEU A 113 6.02 4.46 4.09
N ALA A 114 6.94 4.15 5.01
CA ALA A 114 7.91 3.07 4.83
C ALA A 114 7.22 1.70 4.72
N VAL A 115 6.25 1.40 5.59
CA VAL A 115 5.48 0.15 5.56
C VAL A 115 4.65 0.03 4.28
N LEU A 116 3.96 1.11 3.87
CA LEU A 116 3.17 1.12 2.63
C LEU A 116 4.06 0.92 1.39
N PHE A 117 5.21 1.58 1.35
CA PHE A 117 6.17 1.43 0.26
C PHE A 117 6.70 -0.01 0.16
N LEU A 118 7.10 -0.59 1.30
CA LEU A 118 7.54 -1.98 1.36
C LEU A 118 6.42 -2.93 0.95
N GLY A 119 5.19 -2.69 1.39
CA GLY A 119 4.01 -3.47 1.00
C GLY A 119 3.76 -3.46 -0.51
N ILE A 120 3.88 -2.30 -1.16
CA ILE A 120 3.76 -2.17 -2.62
C ILE A 120 4.84 -3.01 -3.31
N ILE A 121 6.09 -2.97 -2.85
CA ILE A 121 7.18 -3.77 -3.40
C ILE A 121 6.87 -5.26 -3.26
N CYS A 122 6.51 -5.71 -2.04
CA CYS A 122 6.20 -7.12 -1.78
C CYS A 122 5.06 -7.63 -2.66
N VAL A 123 3.95 -6.89 -2.73
CA VAL A 123 2.81 -7.24 -3.60
C VAL A 123 3.24 -7.27 -5.06
N SER A 124 3.99 -6.28 -5.53
CA SER A 124 4.46 -6.23 -6.93
C SER A 124 5.32 -7.44 -7.29
N VAL A 125 6.25 -7.84 -6.41
CA VAL A 125 7.10 -9.02 -6.62
C VAL A 125 6.26 -10.30 -6.66
N ILE A 126 5.35 -10.48 -5.70
CA ILE A 126 4.45 -11.65 -5.65
C ILE A 126 3.58 -11.71 -6.90
N SER A 127 3.00 -10.58 -7.32
CA SER A 127 2.18 -10.48 -8.52
C SER A 127 2.94 -10.85 -9.79
N ILE A 128 4.20 -10.43 -9.93
CA ILE A 128 5.05 -10.81 -11.07
C ILE A 128 5.29 -12.32 -11.06
N ILE A 129 5.69 -12.90 -9.92
CA ILE A 129 5.95 -14.34 -9.80
C ILE A 129 4.69 -15.13 -10.15
N PHE A 130 3.55 -14.76 -9.59
CA PHE A 130 2.27 -15.42 -9.84
C PHE A 130 1.84 -15.31 -11.30
N SER A 131 2.02 -14.14 -11.91
CA SER A 131 1.78 -13.89 -13.33
C SER A 131 2.59 -14.82 -14.24
N HIS A 132 3.85 -15.10 -13.89
CA HIS A 132 4.68 -16.08 -14.62
C HIS A 132 4.20 -17.53 -14.45
N ARG A 133 3.75 -17.90 -13.24
CA ARG A 133 3.20 -19.24 -12.95
C ARG A 133 1.90 -19.53 -13.69
N ILE A 134 1.21 -18.51 -14.19
CA ILE A 134 -0.02 -18.60 -14.99
C ILE A 134 0.28 -18.56 -16.49
N ALA A 135 1.01 -17.53 -16.95
CA ALA A 135 1.14 -17.25 -18.38
C ALA A 135 1.93 -18.33 -19.15
N GLY A 136 2.96 -18.90 -18.52
CA GLY A 136 3.78 -19.94 -19.14
C GLY A 136 2.99 -21.22 -19.45
N PRO A 137 2.31 -21.82 -18.46
CA PRO A 137 1.45 -22.98 -18.67
C PRO A 137 0.36 -22.74 -19.69
N ILE A 138 -0.37 -21.61 -19.60
CA ILE A 138 -1.45 -21.29 -20.54
C ILE A 138 -0.94 -21.30 -21.97
N PHE A 139 0.20 -20.64 -22.24
CA PHE A 139 0.76 -20.62 -23.60
C PHE A 139 1.15 -22.02 -24.09
N ARG A 140 1.72 -22.86 -23.22
CA ARG A 140 2.08 -24.23 -23.57
C ARG A 140 0.85 -25.09 -23.86
N LEU A 141 -0.21 -24.95 -23.06
CA LEU A 141 -1.48 -25.62 -23.27
C LEU A 141 -2.13 -25.17 -24.58
N GLN A 142 -2.15 -23.86 -24.86
CA GLN A 142 -2.66 -23.32 -26.11
C GLN A 142 -1.91 -23.91 -27.32
N LYS A 143 -0.57 -23.92 -27.29
CA LYS A 143 0.24 -24.50 -28.37
C LYS A 143 0.00 -26.01 -28.56
N ALA A 144 -0.25 -26.73 -27.46
CA ALA A 144 -0.57 -28.15 -27.54
C ALA A 144 -1.94 -28.38 -28.20
N ILE A 145 -2.93 -27.54 -27.87
CA ILE A 145 -4.26 -27.57 -28.49
C ILE A 145 -4.17 -27.26 -29.99
N GLU A 146 -3.47 -26.19 -30.38
CA GLU A 146 -3.29 -25.79 -31.78
C GLU A 146 -2.68 -26.92 -32.62
N ALA A 147 -1.63 -27.59 -32.13
CA ALA A 147 -1.01 -28.67 -32.86
C ALA A 147 -1.87 -29.95 -32.93
N MET A 148 -2.64 -30.28 -31.88
CA MET A 148 -3.62 -31.36 -31.95
C MET A 148 -4.76 -31.05 -32.93
N GLN A 149 -5.19 -29.79 -33.05
CA GLN A 149 -6.18 -29.36 -34.04
C GLN A 149 -5.69 -29.57 -35.48
N GLU A 150 -4.38 -29.42 -35.71
CA GLU A 150 -3.74 -29.69 -36.99
C GLU A 150 -3.43 -31.19 -37.23
N GLY A 151 -3.81 -32.06 -36.30
CA GLY A 151 -3.55 -33.50 -36.38
C GLY A 151 -2.10 -33.89 -36.10
N ARG A 152 -1.30 -33.01 -35.48
CA ARG A 152 0.11 -33.27 -35.13
C ARG A 152 0.22 -33.76 -33.68
N ASP A 153 1.01 -34.80 -33.45
CA ASP A 153 1.37 -35.18 -32.09
C ASP A 153 2.34 -34.15 -31.47
N THR A 154 1.95 -33.60 -30.31
CA THR A 154 2.74 -32.59 -29.58
C THR A 154 3.76 -33.20 -28.63
N GLY A 155 3.78 -34.53 -28.51
CA GLY A 155 4.48 -35.23 -27.44
C GLY A 155 3.80 -35.01 -26.09
N GLY A 156 4.47 -35.38 -25.00
CA GLY A 156 3.87 -35.29 -23.65
C GLY A 156 3.60 -33.85 -23.19
N ILE A 157 2.33 -33.56 -22.89
CA ILE A 157 1.89 -32.28 -22.34
C ILE A 157 2.13 -32.28 -20.83
N LYS A 158 3.22 -31.64 -20.39
CA LYS A 158 3.59 -31.54 -18.97
C LYS A 158 3.90 -30.11 -18.57
N VAL A 159 3.18 -29.55 -17.59
CA VAL A 159 3.49 -28.26 -16.95
C VAL A 159 4.35 -28.49 -15.69
N ARG A 160 4.94 -27.43 -15.11
CA ARG A 160 5.78 -27.62 -13.91
C ARG A 160 4.89 -27.91 -12.69
N PRO A 161 5.36 -28.68 -11.69
CA PRO A 161 4.57 -28.95 -10.47
C PRO A 161 4.22 -27.70 -9.66
N SER A 162 4.99 -26.62 -9.82
CA SER A 162 4.71 -25.32 -9.20
C SER A 162 3.82 -24.44 -10.06
N ASP A 163 3.45 -24.84 -11.27
CA ASP A 163 2.67 -24.00 -12.16
C ASP A 163 1.17 -24.16 -11.90
N GLU A 164 0.39 -23.14 -12.27
CA GLU A 164 -1.07 -23.26 -12.26
C GLU A 164 -1.53 -24.17 -13.42
N TYR A 165 -2.76 -24.69 -13.32
CA TYR A 165 -3.41 -25.53 -14.35
C TYR A 165 -2.83 -26.95 -14.55
N LEU A 166 -2.17 -27.52 -13.54
CA LEU A 166 -1.70 -28.93 -13.56
C LEU A 166 -2.79 -29.92 -13.95
N ALA A 167 -3.94 -29.85 -13.28
CA ALA A 167 -5.07 -30.76 -13.56
C ALA A 167 -5.58 -30.63 -15.01
N LEU A 168 -5.53 -29.42 -15.58
CA LEU A 168 -5.90 -29.19 -16.98
C LEU A 168 -4.85 -29.77 -17.92
N ALA A 169 -3.56 -29.62 -17.62
CA ALA A 169 -2.48 -30.21 -18.38
C ALA A 169 -2.58 -31.75 -18.40
N ASP A 170 -2.85 -32.37 -17.25
CA ASP A 170 -3.02 -33.82 -17.13
C ASP A 170 -4.26 -34.30 -17.91
N SER A 171 -5.36 -33.56 -17.85
CA SER A 171 -6.56 -33.86 -18.62
C SER A 171 -6.31 -33.75 -20.13
N LEU A 172 -5.54 -32.73 -20.55
CA LEU A 172 -5.18 -32.52 -21.95
C LEU A 172 -4.23 -33.60 -22.45
N GLU A 173 -3.29 -34.07 -21.62
CA GLU A 173 -2.40 -35.19 -21.94
C GLU A 173 -3.20 -36.50 -22.13
N LYS A 174 -4.16 -36.78 -21.25
CA LYS A 174 -5.05 -37.95 -21.40
C LYS A 174 -5.83 -37.88 -22.72
N LEU A 175 -6.35 -36.70 -23.08
CA LEU A 175 -7.04 -36.49 -24.35
C LEU A 175 -6.09 -36.75 -25.55
N ARG A 176 -4.87 -36.20 -25.50
CA ARG A 176 -3.86 -36.40 -26.54
C ARG A 176 -3.58 -37.89 -26.77
N VAL A 177 -3.40 -38.66 -25.70
CA VAL A 177 -3.17 -40.11 -25.77
C VAL A 177 -4.33 -40.81 -26.47
N VAL A 178 -5.58 -40.53 -26.07
CA VAL A 178 -6.77 -41.12 -26.71
C VAL A 178 -6.85 -40.78 -28.20
N LEU A 179 -6.54 -39.54 -28.59
CA LEU A 179 -6.56 -39.13 -30.00
C LEU A 179 -5.45 -39.80 -30.81
N LYS A 180 -4.26 -39.99 -30.22
CA LYS A 180 -3.15 -40.70 -30.84
C LYS A 180 -3.49 -42.18 -31.04
N ASP A 181 -4.06 -42.83 -30.03
CA ASP A 181 -4.44 -44.24 -30.10
C ASP A 181 -5.52 -44.50 -31.17
N LYS A 182 -6.37 -43.51 -31.42
CA LYS A 182 -7.37 -43.53 -32.52
C LYS A 182 -6.80 -43.20 -33.90
N GLY A 183 -5.49 -42.94 -34.01
CA GLY A 183 -4.85 -42.55 -35.28
C GLY A 183 -5.23 -41.15 -35.78
N CYS A 184 -5.83 -40.31 -34.93
CA CYS A 184 -6.21 -38.94 -35.28
C CYS A 184 -5.01 -37.98 -35.25
N LEU A 185 -3.93 -38.35 -34.54
CA LEU A 185 -2.68 -37.59 -34.46
C LEU A 185 -1.57 -38.36 -35.18
N LYS A 186 -0.83 -37.65 -36.03
CA LYS A 186 0.34 -38.14 -36.78
C LYS A 186 1.65 -37.81 -36.09
#